data_AF-A0A9X8DZ60-F1
#
_entry.id   AF-A0A9X8DZ60-F1
#
_cell.length_a   1.000
_cell.length_b   1.000
_cell.length_c   1.000
_cell.angle_alpha   90.00
_cell.angle_beta   90.00
_cell.angle_gamma   90.00
#
_symmetry.space_group_name_H-M   'P 1'
#
loop_
_entity.id
_entity.type
_entity.pdbx_description
1 polymer ?
#
loop_
_entity_poly.entity_id
_entity_poly.type
_entity_poly.pdbx_seq_one_letter_code
_entity_poly.pdbx_strand_id
1 'polypeptide(L)'
;ELLHWFGSAVATGTPSRPQKTHDIVALCVHVVLALVVQGRQDVRAYMTEHSSDLLHQDLLWQRYELWLQLVTDKMDAHLNAINVLRLAFTQALTTSCHVSHPSGYDTSTSKAPSPVSEFFVAQLREVYMVFSPNYVPYASSIASCSVLSSLAIFPSKRSEFILDQTPRVFRVFPNGETSMSNCGGLTYGDYMGSLDGSTIRLDLFCWPTASPPTCTLVRLCVQAKSTLLLVTMDVAVHANSHAPADGMDEWTPSERVQHLHQHSPSGVPWLRVMGSYARRSKFNVNEGL
;
A
#
# COMPACT_ATOMS: atom_id res chain seq x y z
N GLU A 1 -6.74 12.90 -6.08
CA GLU A 1 -6.04 13.01 -7.38
C GLU A 1 -6.25 11.84 -8.35
N LEU A 2 -6.28 10.57 -7.92
CA LEU A 2 -6.73 9.43 -8.77
C LEU A 2 -8.07 9.68 -9.50
N LEU A 3 -8.96 10.45 -8.86
CA LEU A 3 -10.31 10.77 -9.35
C LEU A 3 -10.35 11.74 -10.55
N HIS A 4 -9.32 12.59 -10.73
CA HIS A 4 -9.30 13.58 -11.82
C HIS A 4 -8.99 12.95 -13.19
N TRP A 5 -8.27 11.84 -13.22
CA TRP A 5 -7.85 11.17 -14.46
C TRP A 5 -8.98 10.38 -15.13
N PHE A 6 -9.96 9.91 -14.37
CA PHE A 6 -11.13 9.22 -14.92
C PHE A 6 -12.14 10.16 -15.61
N GLY A 7 -11.93 11.47 -15.52
CA GLY A 7 -12.84 12.51 -16.03
C GLY A 7 -12.68 12.89 -17.50
N SER A 8 -11.67 12.39 -18.23
CA SER A 8 -11.42 12.80 -19.62
C SER A 8 -11.78 11.71 -20.62
N ALA A 9 -13.07 11.48 -20.84
CA ALA A 9 -13.57 11.04 -22.14
C ALA A 9 -15.01 11.51 -22.31
N VAL A 10 -15.25 12.33 -23.33
CA VAL A 10 -16.57 12.82 -23.73
C VAL A 10 -17.39 11.63 -24.23
N ALA A 11 -18.25 11.09 -23.37
CA ALA A 11 -19.33 10.20 -23.79
C ALA A 11 -20.61 11.01 -23.85
N THR A 12 -21.04 11.37 -25.06
CA THR A 12 -22.34 11.99 -25.32
C THR A 12 -23.45 10.95 -25.11
N GLY A 13 -23.89 10.83 -23.87
CA GLY A 13 -25.06 10.06 -23.48
C GLY A 13 -25.70 10.71 -22.25
N THR A 14 -27.01 10.93 -22.30
CA THR A 14 -27.78 11.47 -21.17
C THR A 14 -27.56 10.60 -19.93
N PRO A 15 -27.09 11.16 -18.79
CA PRO A 15 -26.78 10.36 -17.61
C PRO A 15 -28.06 9.84 -16.98
N SER A 16 -28.25 8.52 -16.99
CA SER A 16 -29.24 7.87 -16.15
C SER A 16 -28.79 7.96 -14.70
N ARG A 17 -29.54 8.74 -13.91
CA ARG A 17 -29.35 8.89 -12.45
C ARG A 17 -29.26 7.50 -11.81
N PRO A 18 -28.20 7.17 -11.04
CA PRO A 18 -28.12 5.89 -10.35
C PRO A 18 -29.34 5.72 -9.46
N GLN A 19 -30.16 4.71 -9.75
CA GLN A 19 -31.32 4.35 -8.94
C GLN A 19 -30.82 3.89 -7.55
N LYS A 20 -31.33 4.56 -6.51
CA LYS A 20 -31.29 4.21 -5.09
C LYS A 20 -30.11 3.32 -4.64
N THR A 21 -29.11 3.96 -4.03
CA THR A 21 -28.21 3.38 -3.02
C THR A 21 -27.47 2.11 -3.43
N HIS A 22 -26.67 2.17 -4.51
CA HIS A 22 -25.35 1.56 -4.35
C HIS A 22 -24.55 2.50 -3.46
N ASP A 23 -24.29 2.07 -2.23
CA ASP A 23 -23.30 2.73 -1.38
C ASP A 23 -22.03 2.90 -2.22
N ILE A 24 -21.60 4.15 -2.41
CA ILE A 24 -20.42 4.46 -3.23
C ILE A 24 -19.21 3.69 -2.70
N VAL A 25 -19.16 3.40 -1.40
CA VAL A 25 -18.15 2.56 -0.76
C VAL A 25 -18.26 1.12 -1.26
N ALA A 26 -19.47 0.55 -1.33
CA ALA A 26 -19.67 -0.78 -1.90
C ALA A 26 -19.28 -0.85 -3.38
N LEU A 27 -19.56 0.21 -4.14
CA LEU A 27 -19.16 0.31 -5.55
C LEU A 27 -17.63 0.40 -5.71
N CYS A 28 -16.95 1.18 -4.86
CA CYS A 28 -15.49 1.19 -4.78
C CYS A 28 -14.94 -0.20 -4.46
N VAL A 29 -15.51 -0.88 -3.46
CA VAL A 29 -15.09 -2.23 -3.08
C VAL A 29 -15.27 -3.20 -4.24
N HIS A 30 -16.38 -3.13 -4.98
CA HIS A 30 -16.61 -3.98 -6.15
C HIS A 30 -15.62 -3.70 -7.29
N VAL A 31 -15.35 -2.43 -7.60
CA VAL A 31 -14.35 -2.05 -8.60
C VAL A 31 -12.96 -2.52 -8.19
N VAL A 32 -12.57 -2.32 -6.92
CA VAL A 32 -11.28 -2.80 -6.39
C VAL A 32 -11.21 -4.33 -6.46
N LEU A 33 -12.25 -5.04 -6.04
CA LEU A 33 -12.30 -6.50 -6.16
C LEU A 33 -12.20 -6.93 -7.63
N ALA A 34 -12.88 -6.27 -8.56
CA ALA A 34 -12.80 -6.61 -9.98
C ALA A 34 -11.38 -6.43 -10.51
N LEU A 35 -10.72 -5.30 -10.19
CA LEU A 35 -9.33 -5.05 -10.56
C LEU A 35 -8.37 -6.07 -9.92
N VAL A 36 -8.57 -6.44 -8.65
CA VAL A 36 -7.69 -7.35 -7.89
C VAL A 36 -7.96 -8.84 -8.19
N VAL A 37 -9.19 -9.23 -8.52
CA VAL A 37 -9.56 -10.63 -8.76
C VAL A 37 -9.50 -10.96 -10.24
N GLN A 38 -10.05 -10.09 -11.09
CA GLN A 38 -10.15 -10.33 -12.54
C GLN A 38 -8.99 -9.67 -13.29
N GLY A 39 -8.57 -8.46 -12.89
CA GLY A 39 -7.49 -7.72 -13.54
C GLY A 39 -6.08 -8.09 -13.08
N ARG A 40 -5.92 -8.77 -11.94
CA ARG A 40 -4.61 -9.05 -11.33
C ARG A 40 -3.65 -9.78 -12.25
N GLN A 41 -4.11 -10.78 -13.01
CA GLN A 41 -3.21 -11.53 -13.89
C GLN A 41 -2.67 -10.65 -15.02
N ASP A 42 -3.51 -9.81 -15.61
CA ASP A 42 -3.12 -8.92 -16.70
C ASP A 42 -2.18 -7.81 -16.20
N VAL A 43 -2.54 -7.18 -15.07
CA VAL A 43 -1.69 -6.16 -14.42
C VAL A 43 -0.35 -6.76 -14.01
N ARG A 44 -0.36 -8.00 -13.49
CA ARG A 44 0.86 -8.74 -13.13
C ARG A 44 1.73 -9.04 -14.34
N ALA A 45 1.14 -9.54 -15.43
CA ALA A 45 1.84 -9.87 -16.65
C ALA A 45 2.49 -8.61 -17.24
N TYR A 46 1.71 -7.52 -17.33
CA TYR A 46 2.17 -6.23 -17.81
C TYR A 46 3.39 -5.70 -17.03
N MET A 47 3.30 -5.68 -15.70
CA MET A 47 4.40 -5.20 -14.85
C MET A 47 5.64 -6.08 -14.98
N THR A 48 5.46 -7.41 -15.15
CA THR A 48 6.57 -8.35 -15.31
C THR A 48 7.30 -8.11 -16.63
N GLU A 49 6.53 -8.05 -17.72
CA GLU A 49 7.04 -7.89 -19.09
C GLU A 49 7.81 -6.58 -19.26
N HIS A 50 7.31 -5.48 -18.68
CA HIS A 50 7.87 -4.14 -18.88
C HIS A 50 8.79 -3.66 -17.75
N SER A 51 9.10 -4.51 -16.76
CA SER A 51 9.94 -4.11 -15.63
C SER A 51 11.34 -3.63 -16.03
N SER A 52 11.92 -4.16 -17.11
CA SER A 52 13.22 -3.73 -17.65
C SER A 52 13.21 -2.31 -18.24
N ASP A 53 12.02 -1.80 -18.60
CA ASP A 53 11.88 -0.47 -19.20
C ASP A 53 12.00 0.64 -18.15
N LEU A 54 12.03 0.29 -16.85
CA LEU A 54 12.19 1.21 -15.72
C LEU A 54 13.38 2.17 -15.87
N LEU A 55 14.47 1.71 -16.48
CA LEU A 55 15.71 2.49 -16.63
C LEU A 55 15.71 3.38 -17.90
N HIS A 56 14.67 3.30 -18.72
CA HIS A 56 14.55 4.03 -19.99
C HIS A 56 13.41 5.05 -19.90
N GLN A 57 13.75 6.32 -19.72
CA GLN A 57 12.77 7.38 -19.45
C GLN A 57 11.65 7.49 -20.50
N ASP A 58 11.97 7.42 -21.79
CA ASP A 58 10.99 7.54 -22.86
C ASP A 58 10.01 6.35 -22.88
N LEU A 59 10.53 5.14 -22.65
CA LEU A 59 9.70 3.94 -22.55
C LEU A 59 8.84 3.99 -21.29
N LEU A 60 9.37 4.46 -20.17
CA LEU A 60 8.66 4.51 -18.89
C LEU A 60 7.36 5.32 -18.99
N TRP A 61 7.40 6.47 -19.68
CA TRP A 61 6.19 7.28 -19.92
C TRP A 61 5.17 6.53 -20.77
N GLN A 62 5.60 5.94 -21.88
CA GLN A 62 4.73 5.13 -22.73
C GLN A 62 4.12 3.94 -21.97
N ARG A 63 4.90 3.29 -21.09
CA ARG A 63 4.42 2.18 -20.25
C ARG A 63 3.44 2.65 -19.19
N TYR A 64 3.60 3.85 -18.66
CA TYR A 64 2.64 4.43 -17.73
C TYR A 64 1.28 4.66 -18.40
N GLU A 65 1.26 5.25 -19.60
CA GLU A 65 0.02 5.49 -20.35
C GLU A 65 -0.72 4.19 -20.72
N LEU A 66 0.00 3.19 -21.21
CA LEU A 66 -0.57 1.88 -21.55
C LEU A 66 -1.09 1.13 -20.32
N TRP A 67 -0.41 1.27 -19.17
CA TRP A 67 -0.88 0.70 -17.91
C TRP A 67 -2.16 1.37 -17.42
N LEU A 68 -2.26 2.69 -17.52
CA LEU A 68 -3.50 3.42 -17.18
C LEU A 68 -4.66 2.99 -18.06
N GLN A 69 -4.42 2.80 -19.37
CA GLN A 69 -5.44 2.29 -20.28
C GLN A 69 -5.91 0.89 -19.87
N LEU A 70 -4.98 -0.02 -19.55
CA LEU A 70 -5.32 -1.37 -19.08
C LEU A 70 -6.20 -1.34 -17.82
N VAL A 71 -5.82 -0.55 -16.81
CA VAL A 71 -6.61 -0.43 -15.56
C VAL A 71 -7.99 0.18 -15.84
N THR A 72 -8.05 1.18 -16.71
CA THR A 72 -9.30 1.85 -17.08
C THR A 72 -10.24 0.93 -17.84
N ASP A 73 -9.72 0.15 -18.80
CA ASP A 73 -10.52 -0.82 -19.57
C ASP A 73 -11.13 -1.89 -18.66
N LYS A 74 -10.39 -2.35 -17.64
CA LYS A 74 -10.91 -3.30 -16.65
C LYS A 74 -11.98 -2.69 -15.76
N MET A 75 -11.79 -1.45 -15.32
CA MET A 75 -12.80 -0.73 -14.56
C MET A 75 -14.06 -0.53 -15.41
N ASP A 76 -13.94 -0.07 -16.65
CA ASP A 76 -15.05 0.14 -17.57
C ASP A 76 -15.81 -1.15 -17.85
N ALA A 77 -15.10 -2.25 -18.11
CA ALA A 77 -15.71 -3.56 -18.32
C ALA A 77 -16.55 -3.98 -17.09
N HIS A 78 -16.04 -3.75 -15.87
CA HIS A 78 -16.77 -4.06 -14.64
C HIS A 78 -17.98 -3.14 -14.44
N LEU A 79 -17.80 -1.83 -14.57
CA LEU A 79 -18.86 -0.84 -14.41
C LEU A 79 -19.99 -1.07 -15.42
N ASN A 80 -19.65 -1.37 -16.67
CA ASN A 80 -20.62 -1.73 -17.71
C ASN A 80 -21.37 -3.02 -17.36
N ALA A 81 -20.70 -4.03 -16.78
CA ALA A 81 -21.36 -5.27 -16.36
C ALA A 81 -22.42 -5.05 -15.25
N ILE A 82 -22.28 -3.98 -14.47
CA ILE A 82 -23.26 -3.58 -13.44
C ILE A 82 -24.13 -2.38 -13.88
N ASN A 83 -24.14 -2.05 -15.18
CA ASN A 83 -24.91 -0.95 -15.77
C ASN A 83 -24.64 0.44 -15.14
N VAL A 84 -23.39 0.68 -14.72
CA VAL A 84 -22.94 1.96 -14.21
C VAL A 84 -22.03 2.62 -15.25
N LEU A 85 -22.32 3.85 -15.64
CA LEU A 85 -21.43 4.62 -16.49
C LEU A 85 -20.24 5.14 -15.67
N ARG A 86 -19.02 5.07 -16.22
CA ARG A 86 -17.82 5.63 -15.59
C ARG A 86 -18.01 7.08 -15.16
N LEU A 87 -18.59 7.92 -16.01
CA LEU A 87 -18.84 9.33 -15.69
C LEU A 87 -19.70 9.48 -14.44
N ALA A 88 -20.78 8.70 -14.32
CA ALA A 88 -21.67 8.73 -13.16
C ALA A 88 -20.96 8.23 -11.88
N PHE A 89 -20.13 7.18 -12.01
CA PHE A 89 -19.30 6.68 -10.91
C PHE A 89 -18.30 7.74 -10.43
N THR A 90 -17.52 8.34 -11.34
CA THR A 90 -16.54 9.37 -11.00
C THR A 90 -17.19 10.61 -10.39
N GLN A 91 -18.34 11.05 -10.92
CA GLN A 91 -19.09 12.16 -10.33
C GLN A 91 -19.58 11.86 -8.91
N ALA A 92 -20.09 10.65 -8.67
CA ALA A 92 -20.50 10.21 -7.35
C ALA A 92 -19.32 10.17 -6.37
N LEU A 93 -18.16 9.65 -6.80
CA LEU A 93 -16.94 9.65 -6.00
C LEU A 93 -16.48 11.05 -5.62
N THR A 94 -16.40 11.96 -6.59
CA THR A 94 -15.98 13.35 -6.34
C THR A 94 -16.91 14.05 -5.34
N THR A 95 -18.23 13.80 -5.45
CA THR A 95 -19.23 14.35 -4.54
C THR A 95 -19.09 13.77 -3.13
N SER A 96 -18.86 12.46 -3.01
CA SER A 96 -18.76 11.77 -1.71
C SER A 96 -17.45 12.02 -0.98
N CYS A 97 -16.35 12.24 -1.70
CA CYS A 97 -15.04 12.43 -1.10
C CYS A 97 -14.79 13.84 -0.53
N HIS A 98 -15.79 14.75 -0.52
CA HIS A 98 -15.61 16.17 -0.20
C HIS A 98 -14.30 16.71 -0.79
N VAL A 99 -14.02 16.37 -2.05
CA VAL A 99 -12.89 16.96 -2.74
C VAL A 99 -13.30 18.41 -2.95
N SER A 100 -12.91 19.27 -2.01
CA SER A 100 -12.82 20.70 -2.26
C SER A 100 -12.04 20.78 -3.55
N HIS A 101 -12.70 21.18 -4.65
CA HIS A 101 -11.97 21.69 -5.79
C HIS A 101 -10.98 22.69 -5.21
N PRO A 102 -9.66 22.56 -5.45
CA PRO A 102 -8.80 23.71 -5.30
C PRO A 102 -9.46 24.79 -6.16
N SER A 103 -10.06 25.79 -5.51
CA SER A 103 -10.56 26.98 -6.18
C SER A 103 -9.31 27.68 -6.72
N GLY A 104 -8.91 27.28 -7.92
CA GLY A 104 -7.59 27.54 -8.47
C GLY A 104 -7.03 26.29 -9.13
N TYR A 105 -7.58 25.93 -10.30
CA TYR A 105 -6.70 25.47 -11.37
C TYR A 105 -5.84 26.68 -11.74
N ASP A 106 -4.83 26.97 -10.92
CA ASP A 106 -3.64 27.56 -11.48
C ASP A 106 -3.06 26.44 -12.34
N THR A 107 -3.05 26.66 -13.64
CA THR A 107 -2.12 26.10 -14.63
C THR A 107 -0.67 26.42 -14.25
N SER A 108 -0.32 26.34 -12.97
CA SER A 108 1.04 26.30 -12.49
C SER A 108 1.49 24.85 -12.67
N THR A 109 2.49 24.70 -13.52
CA THR A 109 3.36 23.54 -13.65
C THR A 109 3.92 23.14 -12.29
N SER A 110 3.14 22.42 -11.48
CA SER A 110 3.69 21.64 -10.38
C SER A 110 4.57 20.57 -11.01
N LYS A 111 5.88 20.65 -10.74
CA LYS A 111 6.85 19.64 -11.15
C LYS A 111 6.72 18.32 -10.37
N ALA A 112 5.78 18.22 -9.43
CA ALA A 112 5.58 17.03 -8.63
C ALA A 112 4.90 15.92 -9.48
N PRO A 113 5.47 14.71 -9.52
CA PRO A 113 4.82 13.59 -10.20
C PRO A 113 3.48 13.27 -9.53
N SER A 114 2.50 12.83 -10.33
CA SER A 114 1.20 12.43 -9.77
C SER A 114 1.37 11.22 -8.83
N PRO A 115 0.58 11.08 -7.75
CA PRO A 115 0.65 9.92 -6.87
C PRO A 115 0.48 8.57 -7.60
N VAL A 116 -0.26 8.60 -8.72
CA VAL A 116 -0.50 7.43 -9.58
C VAL A 116 0.76 7.04 -10.36
N SER A 117 1.46 8.02 -10.93
CA SER A 117 2.75 7.79 -11.58
C SER A 117 3.83 7.36 -10.58
N GLU A 118 3.85 7.95 -9.38
CA GLU A 118 4.78 7.52 -8.32
C GLU A 118 4.53 6.07 -7.91
N PHE A 119 3.26 5.70 -7.70
CA PHE A 119 2.87 4.32 -7.42
C PHE A 119 3.30 3.38 -8.56
N PHE A 120 3.02 3.74 -9.81
CA PHE A 120 3.41 2.94 -10.97
C PHE A 120 4.92 2.68 -11.01
N VAL A 121 5.73 3.74 -10.87
CA VAL A 121 7.20 3.64 -10.89
C VAL A 121 7.71 2.84 -9.70
N ALA A 122 7.20 3.10 -8.50
CA ALA A 122 7.58 2.38 -7.29
C ALA A 122 7.24 0.89 -7.41
N GLN A 123 6.06 0.55 -7.92
CA GLN A 123 5.66 -0.83 -8.14
C GLN A 123 6.53 -1.51 -9.21
N LEU A 124 6.81 -0.84 -10.33
CA LEU A 124 7.66 -1.36 -11.40
C LEU A 124 9.08 -1.61 -10.90
N ARG A 125 9.60 -0.75 -10.01
CA ARG A 125 10.89 -0.93 -9.33
C ARG A 125 10.91 -2.20 -8.48
N GLU A 126 9.87 -2.47 -7.71
CA GLU A 126 9.81 -3.70 -6.90
C GLU A 126 9.82 -4.95 -7.79
N VAL A 127 9.06 -4.93 -8.89
CA VAL A 127 9.03 -6.04 -9.86
C VAL A 127 10.39 -6.21 -10.53
N TYR A 128 11.01 -5.12 -11.00
CA TYR A 128 12.35 -5.15 -11.59
C TYR A 128 13.39 -5.76 -10.64
N MET A 129 13.35 -5.39 -9.35
CA MET A 129 14.28 -5.90 -8.35
C MET A 129 14.16 -7.41 -8.08
N VAL A 130 13.01 -8.04 -8.36
CA VAL A 130 12.83 -9.51 -8.28
C VAL A 130 13.59 -10.23 -9.39
N PHE A 131 13.53 -9.68 -10.60
CA PHE A 131 14.13 -10.30 -11.79
C PHE A 131 15.58 -9.86 -12.02
N SER A 132 16.07 -8.90 -11.23
CA SER A 132 17.47 -8.48 -11.31
C SER A 132 18.40 -9.60 -10.84
N PRO A 133 19.36 -10.05 -11.68
CA PRO A 133 20.26 -11.16 -11.37
C PRO A 133 21.22 -10.86 -10.20
N ASN A 134 21.28 -9.62 -9.72
CA ASN A 134 22.16 -9.17 -8.64
C ASN A 134 21.49 -9.19 -7.26
N TYR A 135 20.27 -9.73 -7.12
CA TYR A 135 19.67 -9.84 -5.79
C TYR A 135 20.31 -10.99 -5.00
N VAL A 136 21.20 -10.62 -4.09
CA VAL A 136 21.73 -11.50 -3.07
C VAL A 136 20.92 -11.28 -1.79
N PRO A 137 20.18 -12.29 -1.28
CA PRO A 137 19.58 -12.19 0.05
C PRO A 137 20.70 -11.94 1.05
N TYR A 138 20.59 -10.91 1.86
CA TYR A 138 21.59 -10.62 2.87
C TYR A 138 21.57 -11.76 3.89
N ALA A 139 22.60 -12.61 3.90
CA ALA A 139 22.78 -13.60 4.95
C ALA A 139 23.24 -12.88 6.22
N SER A 140 22.30 -12.28 6.95
CA SER A 140 22.59 -11.74 8.27
C SER A 140 22.60 -12.86 9.30
N SER A 141 23.56 -12.82 10.21
CA SER A 141 23.54 -13.58 11.46
C SER A 141 22.47 -13.08 12.46
N ILE A 142 21.58 -12.20 12.01
CA ILE A 142 20.59 -11.50 12.83
C ILE A 142 19.23 -12.17 12.63
N ALA A 143 18.51 -12.40 13.72
CA ALA A 143 17.16 -12.95 13.67
C ALA A 143 16.27 -12.12 12.74
N SER A 144 15.62 -12.79 11.79
CA SER A 144 14.74 -12.15 10.81
C SER A 144 13.46 -12.96 10.61
N CYS A 145 12.40 -12.25 10.24
CA CYS A 145 11.11 -12.82 9.84
C CYS A 145 10.87 -12.48 8.37
N SER A 146 10.50 -13.48 7.57
CA SER A 146 10.10 -13.27 6.17
C SER A 146 8.64 -13.67 5.97
N VAL A 147 7.88 -12.80 5.32
CA VAL A 147 6.43 -12.99 5.10
C VAL A 147 6.12 -12.86 3.62
N LEU A 148 5.27 -13.78 3.13
CA LEU A 148 4.72 -13.74 1.78
C LEU A 148 3.24 -14.09 1.83
N SER A 149 2.42 -13.36 1.07
CA SER A 149 1.01 -13.65 0.92
C SER A 149 0.76 -14.59 -0.26
N SER A 150 -0.09 -15.61 -0.06
CA SER A 150 -0.63 -16.40 -1.17
C SER A 150 -1.55 -15.58 -2.08
N LEU A 151 -1.97 -14.40 -1.63
CA LEU A 151 -2.79 -13.44 -2.38
C LEU A 151 -1.94 -12.34 -3.05
N ALA A 152 -0.63 -12.52 -3.19
CA ALA A 152 0.28 -11.50 -3.73
C ALA A 152 -0.06 -11.04 -5.16
N ILE A 153 -0.49 -9.78 -5.29
CA ILE A 153 -0.93 -9.19 -6.55
C ILE A 153 0.25 -9.15 -7.54
N PHE A 154 1.38 -8.61 -7.09
CA PHE A 154 2.58 -8.44 -7.89
C PHE A 154 3.62 -9.54 -7.64
N PRO A 155 4.49 -9.86 -8.60
CA PRO A 155 5.68 -10.63 -8.31
C PRO A 155 6.57 -9.77 -7.43
N SER A 156 6.91 -10.27 -6.24
CA SER A 156 7.74 -9.52 -5.32
C SER A 156 8.59 -10.43 -4.46
N LYS A 157 9.59 -9.83 -3.83
CA LYS A 157 10.37 -10.43 -2.75
C LYS A 157 9.47 -10.62 -1.53
N ARG A 158 9.94 -11.44 -0.60
CA ARG A 158 9.29 -11.56 0.71
C ARG A 158 9.47 -10.23 1.46
N SER A 159 8.48 -9.86 2.25
CA SER A 159 8.67 -8.80 3.25
C SER A 159 9.63 -9.33 4.31
N GLU A 160 10.79 -8.71 4.45
CA GLU A 160 11.82 -9.10 5.41
C GLU A 160 11.87 -8.09 6.56
N PHE A 161 11.80 -8.61 7.78
CA PHE A 161 11.84 -7.84 9.02
C PHE A 161 12.99 -8.32 9.89
N ILE A 162 13.88 -7.42 10.27
CA ILE A 162 14.97 -7.69 11.22
C ILE A 162 14.42 -7.53 12.64
N LEU A 163 14.72 -8.48 13.53
CA LEU A 163 14.11 -8.60 14.85
C LEU A 163 15.06 -8.13 15.98
N ASP A 164 15.65 -6.96 15.82
CA ASP A 164 16.72 -6.41 16.68
C ASP A 164 16.30 -5.17 17.49
N GLN A 165 15.00 -4.89 17.59
CA GLN A 165 14.43 -3.71 18.25
C GLN A 165 14.90 -2.37 17.66
N THR A 166 15.45 -2.37 16.45
CA THR A 166 15.88 -1.13 15.77
C THR A 166 14.81 -0.68 14.78
N PRO A 167 14.38 0.60 14.81
CA PRO A 167 13.49 1.16 13.79
C PRO A 167 14.11 1.08 12.39
N ARG A 168 13.37 0.56 11.42
CA ARG A 168 13.81 0.29 10.04
C ARG A 168 12.69 0.57 9.05
N VAL A 169 13.03 0.60 7.77
CA VAL A 169 12.05 0.66 6.67
C VAL A 169 11.91 -0.71 6.00
N PHE A 170 10.72 -1.28 5.98
CA PHE A 170 10.37 -2.36 5.04
C PHE A 170 9.89 -1.71 3.74
N ARG A 171 10.27 -2.29 2.59
CA ARG A 171 10.03 -1.68 1.26
C ARG A 171 8.84 -2.28 0.50
N VAL A 172 8.42 -3.48 0.91
CA VAL A 172 7.38 -4.25 0.22
C VAL A 172 6.48 -4.90 1.25
N PHE A 173 5.17 -4.78 1.05
CA PHE A 173 4.15 -5.54 1.76
C PHE A 173 4.12 -7.02 1.33
N PRO A 174 3.58 -7.94 2.15
CA PRO A 174 3.58 -9.37 1.82
C PRO A 174 2.82 -9.72 0.53
N ASN A 175 1.93 -8.84 0.06
CA ASN A 175 1.21 -8.98 -1.20
C ASN A 175 2.01 -8.49 -2.43
N GLY A 176 3.21 -7.97 -2.24
CA GLY A 176 4.09 -7.46 -3.27
C GLY A 176 3.91 -5.99 -3.62
N GLU A 177 2.99 -5.30 -2.95
CA GLU A 177 2.85 -3.84 -3.08
C GLU A 177 4.03 -3.12 -2.44
N THR A 178 4.45 -2.03 -3.06
CA THR A 178 5.45 -1.13 -2.46
C THR A 178 4.88 -0.45 -1.22
N SER A 179 5.67 -0.36 -0.15
CA SER A 179 5.36 0.50 1.01
C SER A 179 5.88 1.93 0.84
N MET A 180 6.63 2.18 -0.23
CA MET A 180 7.33 3.46 -0.49
C MET A 180 6.44 4.48 -1.20
N SER A 181 5.20 4.15 -1.54
CA SER A 181 4.25 5.08 -2.16
C SER A 181 3.31 5.68 -1.12
N ASN A 182 3.01 6.98 -1.25
CA ASN A 182 1.91 7.60 -0.53
C ASN A 182 0.58 7.08 -1.11
N CYS A 183 -0.03 6.09 -0.44
CA CYS A 183 -1.32 5.56 -0.83
C CYS A 183 -2.35 5.91 0.24
N GLY A 184 -3.34 6.73 -0.14
CA GLY A 184 -4.42 7.15 0.76
C GLY A 184 -4.03 8.27 1.74
N GLY A 185 -3.01 9.06 1.43
CA GLY A 185 -2.52 10.11 2.33
C GLY A 185 -1.78 9.57 3.55
N LEU A 186 -1.19 8.37 3.41
CA LEU A 186 -0.45 7.66 4.45
C LEU A 186 0.92 7.24 3.89
N THR A 187 1.96 7.51 4.66
CA THR A 187 3.32 7.00 4.47
C THR A 187 3.50 5.76 5.34
N TYR A 188 3.87 4.66 4.71
CA TYR A 188 4.13 3.38 5.34
C TYR A 188 5.63 3.08 5.34
N GLY A 189 5.99 1.91 5.86
CA GLY A 189 7.33 1.34 5.72
C GLY A 189 8.11 1.32 7.03
N ASP A 190 7.84 2.23 7.95
CA ASP A 190 8.51 2.19 9.26
C ASP A 190 8.03 0.99 10.08
N TYR A 191 9.00 0.24 10.62
CA TYR A 191 8.73 -0.84 11.55
C TYR A 191 9.80 -0.95 12.62
N MET A 192 9.45 -1.62 13.71
CA MET A 192 10.38 -2.10 14.73
C MET A 192 10.03 -3.55 15.05
N GLY A 193 10.98 -4.46 14.80
CA GLY A 193 10.80 -5.89 14.98
C GLY A 193 11.54 -6.42 16.19
N SER A 194 10.97 -7.41 16.87
CA SER A 194 11.63 -8.07 17.99
C SER A 194 11.27 -9.53 18.13
N LEU A 195 12.20 -10.30 18.66
CA LEU A 195 11.99 -11.68 19.05
C LEU A 195 12.16 -11.82 20.56
N ASP A 196 11.09 -12.19 21.26
CA ASP A 196 11.11 -12.51 22.69
C ASP A 196 10.74 -13.99 22.88
N GLY A 197 11.77 -14.81 23.14
CA GLY A 197 11.64 -16.27 23.16
C GLY A 197 11.13 -16.82 21.82
N SER A 198 9.85 -17.22 21.80
CA SER A 198 9.15 -17.74 20.60
C SER A 198 8.11 -16.78 20.02
N THR A 199 8.07 -15.54 20.53
CA THR A 199 7.10 -14.54 20.09
C THR A 199 7.78 -13.51 19.22
N ILE A 200 7.34 -13.41 17.97
CA ILE A 200 7.72 -12.32 17.08
C ILE A 200 6.76 -11.16 17.34
N ARG A 201 7.28 -9.97 17.58
CA ARG A 201 6.51 -8.73 17.62
C ARG A 201 7.00 -7.81 16.50
N LEU A 202 6.07 -7.30 15.70
CA LEU A 202 6.30 -6.27 14.69
C LEU A 202 5.41 -5.08 15.04
N ASP A 203 6.02 -3.96 15.34
CA ASP A 203 5.35 -2.66 15.45
C ASP A 203 5.49 -1.96 14.09
N LEU A 204 4.37 -1.75 13.39
CA LEU A 204 4.30 -1.05 12.10
C LEU A 204 3.74 0.35 12.31
N PHE A 205 4.43 1.36 11.79
CA PHE A 205 4.07 2.76 11.97
C PHE A 205 3.54 3.31 10.64
N CYS A 206 2.34 3.90 10.69
CA CYS A 206 1.71 4.55 9.55
C CYS A 206 1.52 6.03 9.86
N TRP A 207 2.09 6.89 9.01
CA TRP A 207 2.14 8.33 9.20
C TRP A 207 1.22 9.01 8.18
N PRO A 208 0.19 9.75 8.59
CA PRO A 208 -0.62 10.52 7.68
C PRO A 208 0.16 11.72 7.14
N THR A 209 -0.03 12.00 5.87
CA THR A 209 0.49 13.19 5.20
C THR A 209 -0.44 14.39 5.37
N ALA A 210 -1.58 14.22 6.04
CA ALA A 210 -2.56 15.26 6.34
C ALA A 210 -2.45 15.72 7.80
N SER A 211 -2.75 17.01 8.03
CA SER A 211 -2.83 17.61 9.37
C SER A 211 -4.20 17.35 10.02
N PRO A 212 -4.29 17.09 11.35
CA PRO A 212 -3.21 17.07 12.31
C PRO A 212 -2.34 15.80 12.22
N PRO A 213 -1.02 15.91 12.46
CA PRO A 213 -0.14 14.75 12.47
C PRO A 213 -0.58 13.77 13.56
N THR A 214 -0.91 12.54 13.15
CA THR A 214 -1.14 11.40 14.04
C THR A 214 -0.18 10.28 13.66
N CYS A 215 -0.14 9.21 14.43
CA CYS A 215 0.54 7.98 14.04
C CYS A 215 -0.40 6.81 14.31
N THR A 216 -0.73 6.04 13.28
CA THR A 216 -1.41 4.77 13.47
C THR A 216 -0.35 3.70 13.70
N LEU A 217 -0.32 3.13 14.90
CA LEU A 217 0.58 2.06 15.29
C LEU A 217 -0.17 0.73 15.23
N VAL A 218 0.32 -0.18 14.41
CA VAL A 218 -0.19 -1.56 14.30
C VAL A 218 0.85 -2.50 14.88
N ARG A 219 0.53 -3.12 16.02
CA ARG A 219 1.35 -4.14 16.66
C ARG A 219 0.84 -5.52 16.29
N LEU A 220 1.67 -6.28 15.59
CA LEU A 220 1.46 -7.68 15.28
C LEU A 220 2.32 -8.53 16.19
N CYS A 221 1.70 -9.37 17.01
CA CYS A 221 2.41 -10.41 17.75
C CYS A 221 2.05 -11.78 17.16
N VAL A 222 3.07 -12.56 16.80
CA VAL A 222 2.95 -13.89 16.24
C VAL A 222 3.63 -14.87 17.19
N GLN A 223 2.85 -15.83 17.68
CA GLN A 223 3.35 -16.90 18.55
C GLN A 223 3.04 -18.26 17.92
N ALA A 224 4.08 -19.09 17.78
CA ALA A 224 3.91 -20.48 17.41
C ALA A 224 3.49 -21.29 18.64
N LYS A 225 2.31 -21.94 18.58
CA LYS A 225 1.80 -22.85 19.61
C LYS A 225 1.55 -24.22 19.00
N SER A 226 2.54 -25.11 19.10
CA SER A 226 2.49 -26.47 18.54
C SER A 226 2.14 -26.46 17.04
N THR A 227 0.87 -26.69 16.68
CA THR A 227 0.36 -26.69 15.30
C THR A 227 -0.39 -25.42 14.90
N LEU A 228 -0.53 -24.45 15.81
CA LEU A 228 -1.26 -23.20 15.58
C LEU A 228 -0.29 -22.03 15.54
N LEU A 229 -0.61 -21.05 14.69
CA LEU A 229 -0.05 -19.69 14.80
C LEU A 229 -1.12 -18.82 15.44
N LEU A 230 -0.82 -18.31 16.64
CA LEU A 230 -1.64 -17.29 17.27
C LEU A 230 -1.12 -15.93 16.80
N VAL A 231 -2.01 -15.14 16.20
CA VAL A 231 -1.67 -13.79 15.74
C VAL A 231 -2.60 -12.81 16.44
N THR A 232 -2.01 -11.86 17.16
CA THR A 232 -2.76 -10.74 17.74
C THR A 232 -2.35 -9.47 17.04
N MET A 233 -3.33 -8.68 16.63
CA MET A 233 -3.14 -7.36 16.05
C MET A 233 -3.75 -6.33 16.98
N ASP A 234 -2.90 -5.47 17.53
CA ASP A 234 -3.33 -4.32 18.31
C ASP A 234 -3.15 -3.06 17.47
N VAL A 235 -4.16 -2.20 17.41
CA VAL A 235 -4.11 -0.94 16.66
C VAL A 235 -4.35 0.22 17.64
N ALA A 236 -3.47 1.21 17.60
CA ALA A 236 -3.63 2.45 18.35
C ALA A 236 -3.39 3.66 17.43
N VAL A 237 -4.09 4.77 17.70
CA VAL A 237 -3.88 6.04 17.03
C VAL A 237 -3.30 7.01 18.04
N HIS A 238 -2.05 7.40 17.84
CA HIS A 238 -1.31 8.32 18.69
C HIS A 238 -1.46 9.74 18.11
N ALA A 239 -1.85 10.70 18.94
CA ALA A 239 -1.69 12.10 18.59
C ALA A 239 -0.20 12.41 18.45
N ASN A 240 0.20 13.04 17.34
CA ASN A 240 1.57 13.46 17.10
C ASN A 240 1.63 15.00 17.06
N SER A 241 0.98 15.65 18.02
CA SER A 241 0.73 17.09 18.09
C SER A 241 1.99 17.97 18.12
N HIS A 242 3.16 17.36 18.33
CA HIS A 242 4.46 18.02 18.36
C HIS A 242 5.29 17.81 17.10
N ALA A 243 4.76 17.08 16.10
CA ALA A 243 5.45 16.94 14.83
C ALA A 243 5.58 18.32 14.15
N PRO A 244 6.76 18.65 13.61
CA PRO A 244 6.90 19.85 12.82
C PRO A 244 5.96 19.79 11.60
N ALA A 245 5.40 20.94 11.23
CA ALA A 245 4.44 21.05 10.12
C ALA A 245 5.04 20.56 8.79
N ASP A 246 6.36 20.69 8.63
CA ASP A 246 7.14 20.24 7.49
C ASP A 246 8.41 19.50 8.01
N GLY A 247 8.76 18.35 7.44
CA GLY A 247 10.09 17.72 7.64
C GLY A 247 10.14 16.28 8.16
N MET A 248 9.02 15.62 8.46
CA MET A 248 9.02 14.19 8.86
C MET A 248 9.55 13.25 7.75
N ASP A 249 9.48 13.68 6.49
CA ASP A 249 9.99 12.91 5.34
C ASP A 249 11.52 12.82 5.30
N GLU A 250 12.21 13.82 5.86
CA GLU A 250 13.68 13.84 5.95
C GLU A 250 14.21 13.04 7.14
N TRP A 251 13.34 12.68 8.07
CA TRP A 251 13.73 11.96 9.27
C TRP A 251 14.02 10.50 8.95
N THR A 252 14.93 9.92 9.72
CA THR A 252 15.13 8.48 9.78
C THR A 252 13.97 7.83 10.55
N PRO A 253 13.71 6.52 10.35
CA PRO A 253 12.73 5.80 11.16
C PRO A 253 13.02 5.91 12.66
N SER A 254 14.30 5.96 13.05
CA SER A 254 14.71 6.10 14.43
C SER A 254 14.29 7.45 15.02
N GLU A 255 14.50 8.54 14.29
CA GLU A 255 14.08 9.89 14.72
C GLU A 255 12.55 9.98 14.84
N ARG A 256 11.80 9.44 13.87
CA ARG A 256 10.32 9.42 13.92
C ARG A 256 9.79 8.63 15.11
N VAL A 257 10.31 7.41 15.33
CA VAL A 257 9.90 6.57 16.46
C VAL A 257 10.31 7.18 17.81
N GLN A 258 11.50 7.77 17.89
CA GLN A 258 11.97 8.46 19.10
C GLN A 258 11.08 9.66 19.44
N HIS A 259 10.75 10.48 18.44
CA HIS A 259 9.84 11.62 18.62
C HIS A 259 8.48 11.15 19.13
N LEU A 260 7.91 10.10 18.52
CA LEU A 260 6.64 9.53 18.94
C LEU A 260 6.70 9.07 20.40
N HIS A 261 7.77 8.38 20.82
CA HIS A 261 7.92 7.95 22.21
C HIS A 261 8.05 9.10 23.21
N GLN A 262 8.71 10.20 22.81
CA GLN A 262 8.88 11.37 23.67
C GLN A 262 7.58 12.16 23.88
N HIS A 263 6.71 12.20 22.87
CA HIS A 263 5.56 13.10 22.83
C HIS A 263 4.21 12.38 22.87
N SER A 264 4.18 11.06 22.77
CA SER A 264 2.94 10.29 22.89
C SER A 264 2.41 10.33 24.32
N PRO A 265 1.17 10.77 24.55
CA PRO A 265 0.57 10.71 25.88
C PRO A 265 0.47 9.26 26.36
N SER A 266 0.78 9.03 27.64
CA SER A 266 0.59 7.72 28.27
C SER A 266 -0.90 7.37 28.31
N GLY A 267 -1.25 6.11 27.97
CA GLY A 267 -2.63 5.61 28.11
C GLY A 267 -3.49 5.66 26.85
N VAL A 268 -2.88 5.75 25.65
CA VAL A 268 -3.63 5.61 24.38
C VAL A 268 -4.38 4.28 24.33
N PRO A 269 -5.69 4.28 24.05
CA PRO A 269 -6.47 3.05 23.97
C PRO A 269 -6.05 2.23 22.74
N TRP A 270 -5.98 0.91 22.93
CA TRP A 270 -5.69 -0.05 21.87
C TRP A 270 -6.95 -0.81 21.47
N LEU A 271 -7.21 -0.88 20.18
CA LEU A 271 -8.17 -1.82 19.61
C LEU A 271 -7.45 -3.15 19.34
N ARG A 272 -7.85 -4.21 20.04
CA ARG A 272 -7.27 -5.55 19.87
C ARG A 272 -8.16 -6.43 18.99
N VAL A 273 -7.56 -6.97 17.93
CA VAL A 273 -8.14 -8.02 17.09
C VAL A 273 -7.29 -9.28 17.28
N MET A 274 -7.93 -10.41 17.59
CA MET A 274 -7.25 -11.69 17.80
C MET A 274 -7.69 -12.71 16.77
N GLY A 275 -6.73 -13.41 16.17
CA GLY A 275 -6.97 -14.50 15.24
C GLY A 275 -6.09 -15.71 15.57
N SER A 276 -6.63 -16.91 15.34
CA SER A 276 -5.87 -18.16 15.42
C SER A 276 -5.88 -18.84 14.06
N TYR A 277 -4.71 -19.23 13.58
CA TYR A 277 -4.54 -19.85 12.27
C TYR A 277 -4.06 -21.29 12.46
N ALA A 278 -4.89 -22.24 12.02
CA ALA A 278 -4.52 -23.64 11.95
C ALA A 278 -3.60 -23.90 10.76
N ARG A 279 -2.53 -24.69 10.98
CA ARG A 279 -1.47 -24.93 10.00
C ARG A 279 -1.99 -25.39 8.63
N ARG A 280 -1.59 -24.67 7.58
CA ARG A 280 -1.09 -25.23 6.31
C ARG A 280 0.26 -24.58 5.98
N SER A 281 1.29 -24.77 6.80
CA SER A 281 2.63 -24.25 6.53
C SER A 281 3.58 -25.34 6.07
N LYS A 282 4.20 -25.13 4.89
CA LYS A 282 5.43 -25.80 4.49
C LYS A 282 6.58 -25.04 5.13
N PHE A 283 7.21 -25.61 6.16
CA PHE A 283 8.48 -25.09 6.66
C PHE A 283 9.60 -25.72 5.83
N ASN A 284 10.29 -24.91 5.03
CA ASN A 284 11.63 -25.27 4.57
C ASN A 284 12.61 -24.65 5.55
N VAL A 285 13.12 -25.47 6.47
CA VAL A 285 14.37 -25.14 7.16
C VAL A 285 15.45 -25.50 6.16
N ASN A 286 16.09 -24.48 5.56
CA ASN A 286 17.38 -24.73 4.93
C ASN A 286 18.37 -24.92 6.06
N GLU A 287 18.54 -26.17 6.50
CA GLU A 287 19.73 -26.56 7.25
C GLU A 287 20.89 -26.52 6.26
N GLY A 288 21.70 -25.47 6.35
CA GLY A 288 22.99 -25.43 5.67
C GLY A 288 23.89 -26.50 6.27
N LEU A 289 24.25 -27.49 5.46
CA LEU A 289 25.48 -28.27 5.58
C LEU A 289 26.60 -27.51 4.86
#